data_AF-A0A520EXZ5-F1
#
_entry.id   AF-A0A520EXZ5-F1
#
_cell.length_a   1.000
_cell.length_b   1.000
_cell.length_c   1.000
_cell.angle_alpha   90.00
_cell.angle_beta   90.00
_cell.angle_gamma   90.00
#
_symmetry.space_group_name_H-M   'P 1'
#
loop_
_entity.id
_entity.type
_entity.pdbx_description
1 polymer ?
#
loop_
_entity_poly.entity_id
_entity_poly.type
_entity_poly.pdbx_seq_one_letter_code
_entity_poly.pdbx_strand_id
1 'polypeptide(L)'
;MPASDPSAATDPTPRRQARPWELAALAGLVLAVVVALALTGFSHTGRGADGAARADATSRATAVQALLDTWASAVRTNDAAELSGLMDPAAAPGFLAAETRRAGNVAGVEFSDWGYEIAEGPETVVPSSLVDALGADDVWAPAVQLRYAIAGADESPTRKPVALVVARRGDRWTLVSDSATVDGEQRTWRGPWDFGPVVSRRVDTGDGRTSVVLGHPENATMVDRLAEELPAAVVNATQLWGPGWAGRALVWVAGSQDEFTALVGPNHDGRDIAAVAISDAVDPDAATVSGQRIVFSPASAQRLTDVTRRAILRHELIHVAARAETVDRSPMWILEGYAEYAAYRGTGEPERQIAPALTAQVGAEGAPTAFPDDTDFSGYGERGSVAYETAWSINAFVAEEYGESRLTQLYRTLAVGESDPDTVDGRLSEVLGVDAEQFRDRWTDWVGAHLG
;
A
#
# COMPACT_ATOMS: atom_id res chain seq x y z
N MET A 1 -49.41 -34.63 28.44
CA MET A 1 -50.62 -34.05 27.82
C MET A 1 -51.85 -34.54 28.59
N PRO A 2 -52.95 -33.78 28.75
CA PRO A 2 -53.38 -32.54 28.07
C PRO A 2 -53.58 -31.31 29.02
N ALA A 3 -53.45 -30.04 28.57
CA ALA A 3 -54.47 -29.06 28.07
C ALA A 3 -55.57 -28.67 29.09
N SER A 4 -56.10 -27.45 29.26
CA SER A 4 -55.85 -26.05 28.85
C SER A 4 -56.74 -25.14 29.76
N ASP A 5 -56.38 -23.85 29.84
CA ASP A 5 -57.02 -22.65 30.46
C ASP A 5 -58.55 -22.46 30.22
N PRO A 6 -59.33 -21.56 30.92
CA PRO A 6 -59.06 -20.10 30.97
C PRO A 6 -59.69 -19.18 32.09
N SER A 7 -59.26 -17.90 32.04
CA SER A 7 -60.01 -16.64 32.30
C SER A 7 -60.22 -16.07 33.72
N ALA A 8 -59.74 -14.83 33.91
CA ALA A 8 -60.22 -13.88 34.92
C ALA A 8 -60.47 -12.50 34.27
N ALA A 9 -61.61 -11.91 34.62
CA ALA A 9 -62.17 -10.67 34.09
C ALA A 9 -61.50 -9.40 34.66
N THR A 10 -61.49 -8.32 33.87
CA THR A 10 -61.07 -6.97 34.24
C THR A 10 -62.27 -6.04 34.45
N ASP A 11 -62.26 -5.28 35.55
CA ASP A 11 -63.22 -4.21 35.90
C ASP A 11 -62.55 -2.82 35.72
N PRO A 12 -63.31 -1.72 35.57
CA PRO A 12 -62.86 -0.48 34.93
C PRO A 12 -62.16 0.51 35.87
N THR A 13 -61.18 1.25 35.33
CA THR A 13 -60.51 2.36 36.02
C THR A 13 -61.25 3.70 35.85
N PRO A 14 -61.16 4.61 36.84
CA PRO A 14 -61.95 5.85 36.92
C PRO A 14 -61.38 7.01 36.08
N ARG A 15 -62.28 7.88 35.61
CA ARG A 15 -61.98 9.14 34.90
C ARG A 15 -61.08 10.05 35.75
N ARG A 16 -59.89 10.38 35.25
CA ARG A 16 -59.02 11.45 35.79
C ARG A 16 -59.49 12.81 35.30
N GLN A 17 -59.71 13.74 36.23
CA GLN A 17 -59.78 15.17 35.97
C GLN A 17 -58.41 15.68 35.50
N ALA A 18 -58.41 16.43 34.39
CA ALA A 18 -57.23 17.04 33.79
C ALA A 18 -56.63 18.10 34.72
N ARG A 19 -55.31 18.06 34.88
CA ARG A 19 -54.55 18.96 35.78
C ARG A 19 -54.08 20.20 35.00
N PRO A 20 -53.96 21.38 35.64
CA PRO A 20 -53.76 22.67 34.97
C PRO A 20 -52.46 22.81 34.14
N TRP A 21 -51.51 21.89 34.26
CA TRP A 21 -50.32 21.83 33.39
C TRP A 21 -50.58 21.17 32.03
N GLU A 22 -51.65 20.38 31.89
CA GLU A 22 -52.04 19.76 30.61
C GLU A 22 -52.61 20.79 29.61
N LEU A 23 -53.19 21.90 30.10
CA LEU A 23 -53.59 23.04 29.27
C LEU A 23 -52.39 23.89 28.79
N ALA A 24 -51.31 23.97 29.58
CA ALA A 24 -50.08 24.62 29.17
C ALA A 24 -49.32 23.81 28.10
N ALA A 25 -49.38 22.47 28.19
CA ALA A 25 -48.83 21.57 27.17
C ALA A 25 -49.61 21.66 25.84
N LEU A 26 -50.93 21.83 25.87
CA LEU A 26 -51.76 22.03 24.67
C LEU A 26 -51.51 23.39 23.98
N ALA A 27 -51.31 24.46 24.74
CA ALA A 27 -50.93 25.77 24.17
C ALA A 27 -49.51 25.76 23.56
N GLY A 28 -48.57 25.05 24.20
CA GLY A 28 -47.22 24.83 23.65
C GLY A 28 -47.21 23.99 22.38
N LEU A 29 -48.08 22.97 22.28
CA LEU A 29 -48.19 22.11 21.09
C LEU A 29 -48.80 22.86 19.90
N VAL A 30 -49.82 23.71 20.12
CA VAL A 30 -50.42 24.52 19.04
C VAL A 30 -49.42 25.57 18.54
N LEU A 31 -48.62 26.18 19.42
CA LEU A 31 -47.58 27.13 19.00
C LEU A 31 -46.44 26.41 18.24
N ALA A 32 -46.05 25.20 18.67
CA ALA A 32 -45.06 24.39 17.97
C ALA A 32 -45.54 23.91 16.58
N VAL A 33 -46.83 23.58 16.43
CA VAL A 33 -47.40 23.18 15.13
C VAL A 33 -47.55 24.38 14.19
N VAL A 34 -47.90 25.57 14.68
CA VAL A 34 -47.94 26.80 13.86
C VAL A 34 -46.53 27.25 13.44
N VAL A 35 -45.53 27.13 14.32
CA VAL A 35 -44.12 27.42 13.99
C VAL A 35 -43.55 26.37 13.04
N ALA A 36 -43.87 25.08 13.21
CA ALA A 36 -43.48 24.02 12.27
C ALA A 36 -44.15 24.20 10.90
N LEU A 37 -45.44 24.58 10.84
CA LEU A 37 -46.13 24.85 9.58
C LEU A 37 -45.62 26.14 8.89
N ALA A 38 -45.26 27.18 9.65
CA ALA A 38 -44.62 28.38 9.13
C ALA A 38 -43.18 28.10 8.63
N LEU A 39 -42.41 27.25 9.32
CA LEU A 39 -41.07 26.82 8.90
C LEU A 39 -41.10 25.86 7.70
N THR A 40 -42.14 25.03 7.54
CA THR A 40 -42.35 24.23 6.33
C THR A 40 -42.84 25.06 5.13
N GLY A 41 -43.53 26.17 5.38
CA GLY A 41 -43.95 27.12 4.34
C GLY A 41 -42.81 27.95 3.75
N PHE A 42 -41.73 28.17 4.52
CA PHE A 42 -40.54 28.91 4.08
C PHE A 42 -39.38 28.03 3.60
N SER A 43 -39.50 26.70 3.62
CA SER A 43 -38.44 25.76 3.19
C SER A 43 -38.67 25.11 1.81
N HIS A 44 -39.70 25.54 1.06
CA HIS A 44 -39.91 25.10 -0.32
C HIS A 44 -38.96 25.76 -1.35
N THR A 45 -38.21 26.79 -0.97
CA THR A 45 -37.23 27.46 -1.84
C THR A 45 -35.81 26.89 -1.74
N GLY A 46 -35.43 26.23 -0.63
CA GLY A 46 -34.09 25.65 -0.43
C GLY A 46 -33.87 24.28 -1.09
N ARG A 47 -34.90 23.42 -1.13
CA ARG A 47 -34.81 22.09 -1.77
C ARG A 47 -34.60 22.14 -3.29
N GLY A 48 -35.08 23.19 -3.95
CA GLY A 48 -34.93 23.38 -5.39
C GLY A 48 -33.50 23.77 -5.80
N ALA A 49 -32.86 24.65 -5.01
CA ALA A 49 -31.48 25.09 -5.26
C ALA A 49 -30.47 23.98 -4.94
N ASP A 50 -30.63 23.28 -3.81
CA ASP A 50 -29.77 22.15 -3.45
C ASP A 50 -29.94 20.97 -4.42
N GLY A 51 -31.17 20.73 -4.89
CA GLY A 51 -31.45 19.72 -5.91
C GLY A 51 -30.85 20.05 -7.27
N ALA A 52 -30.94 21.32 -7.70
CA ALA A 52 -30.34 21.78 -8.96
C ALA A 52 -28.81 21.77 -8.93
N ALA A 53 -28.20 22.24 -7.84
CA ALA A 53 -26.75 22.20 -7.65
C ALA A 53 -26.22 20.75 -7.60
N ARG A 54 -26.95 19.85 -6.94
CA ARG A 54 -26.59 18.42 -6.90
C ARG A 54 -26.75 17.75 -8.26
N ALA A 55 -27.79 18.11 -9.02
CA ALA A 55 -27.99 17.61 -10.38
C ALA A 55 -26.88 18.11 -11.33
N ASP A 56 -26.49 19.38 -11.22
CA ASP A 56 -25.39 19.97 -11.99
C ASP A 56 -24.04 19.31 -11.64
N ALA A 57 -23.74 19.13 -10.35
CA ALA A 57 -22.54 18.40 -9.91
C ALA A 57 -22.51 16.95 -10.42
N THR A 58 -23.65 16.26 -10.41
CA THR A 58 -23.76 14.88 -10.96
C THR A 58 -23.54 14.88 -12.47
N SER A 59 -24.12 15.85 -13.19
CA SER A 59 -23.92 16.00 -14.64
C SER A 59 -22.47 16.32 -14.99
N ARG A 60 -21.83 17.20 -14.22
CA ARG A 60 -20.40 17.53 -14.34
C ARG A 60 -19.51 16.31 -14.15
N ALA A 61 -19.70 15.58 -13.05
CA ALA A 61 -18.94 14.36 -12.77
C ALA A 61 -19.11 13.30 -13.86
N THR A 62 -20.33 13.12 -14.36
CA THR A 62 -20.62 12.18 -15.47
C THR A 62 -19.87 12.56 -16.74
N ALA A 63 -19.88 13.84 -17.12
CA ALA A 63 -19.21 14.32 -18.33
C ALA A 63 -17.68 14.18 -18.23
N VAL A 64 -17.11 14.45 -17.05
CA VAL A 64 -15.67 14.33 -16.82
C VAL A 64 -15.24 12.86 -16.71
N GLN A 65 -16.06 11.98 -16.14
CA GLN A 65 -15.78 10.55 -16.18
C GLN A 65 -15.72 10.02 -17.62
N ALA A 66 -16.61 10.49 -18.52
CA ALA A 66 -16.52 10.12 -19.94
C ALA A 66 -15.23 10.63 -20.61
N LEU A 67 -14.74 11.82 -20.23
CA LEU A 67 -13.44 12.33 -20.66
C LEU A 67 -12.30 11.43 -20.16
N LEU A 68 -12.34 11.03 -18.88
CA LEU A 68 -11.37 10.13 -18.26
C LEU A 68 -11.33 8.74 -18.91
N ASP A 69 -12.49 8.17 -19.25
CA ASP A 69 -12.60 6.89 -19.94
C ASP A 69 -11.99 6.96 -21.35
N THR A 70 -12.23 8.06 -22.06
CA THR A 70 -11.64 8.31 -23.39
C THR A 70 -10.13 8.50 -23.30
N TRP A 71 -9.65 9.23 -22.29
CA TRP A 71 -8.22 9.40 -22.02
C TRP A 71 -7.55 8.06 -21.71
N ALA A 72 -8.13 7.24 -20.84
CA ALA A 72 -7.65 5.90 -20.52
C ALA A 72 -7.54 5.02 -21.78
N SER A 73 -8.57 5.02 -22.62
CA SER A 73 -8.56 4.29 -23.88
C SER A 73 -7.44 4.77 -24.80
N ALA A 74 -7.32 6.09 -25.01
CA ALA A 74 -6.32 6.67 -25.90
C ALA A 74 -4.88 6.37 -25.44
N VAL A 75 -4.61 6.40 -24.13
CA VAL A 75 -3.31 5.96 -23.57
C VAL A 75 -3.07 4.48 -23.83
N ARG A 76 -4.07 3.61 -23.59
CA ARG A 76 -3.94 2.15 -23.75
C ARG A 76 -3.78 1.71 -25.20
N THR A 77 -4.42 2.40 -26.14
CA THR A 77 -4.33 2.10 -27.58
C THR A 77 -3.23 2.88 -28.29
N ASN A 78 -2.48 3.72 -27.57
CA ASN A 78 -1.47 4.62 -28.13
C ASN A 78 -2.01 5.51 -29.26
N ASP A 79 -3.21 6.06 -29.07
CA ASP A 79 -3.88 6.93 -30.04
C ASP A 79 -3.48 8.39 -29.84
N ALA A 80 -2.42 8.82 -30.52
CA ALA A 80 -1.92 10.18 -30.44
C ALA A 80 -2.91 11.25 -30.97
N ALA A 81 -3.79 10.87 -31.90
CA ALA A 81 -4.77 11.81 -32.45
C ALA A 81 -5.88 12.08 -31.43
N GLU A 82 -6.40 11.03 -30.80
CA GLU A 82 -7.38 11.14 -29.72
C GLU A 82 -6.77 11.91 -28.54
N LEU A 83 -5.55 11.56 -28.08
CA LEU A 83 -4.86 12.27 -27.00
C LEU A 83 -4.76 13.78 -27.28
N SER A 84 -4.35 14.17 -28.49
CA SER A 84 -4.29 15.57 -28.90
C SER A 84 -5.67 16.24 -28.86
N GLY A 85 -6.71 15.52 -29.29
CA GLY A 85 -8.09 15.99 -29.26
C GLY A 85 -8.65 16.23 -27.87
N LEU A 86 -8.14 15.54 -26.83
CA LEU A 86 -8.59 15.71 -25.44
C LEU A 86 -7.96 16.91 -24.73
N MET A 87 -6.89 17.49 -25.28
CA MET A 87 -6.15 18.57 -24.64
C MET A 87 -6.85 19.90 -24.75
N ASP A 88 -6.78 20.66 -23.66
CA ASP A 88 -7.18 22.06 -23.64
C ASP A 88 -6.27 22.91 -24.54
N PRO A 89 -6.79 23.92 -25.28
CA PRO A 89 -5.94 24.86 -26.00
C PRO A 89 -4.93 25.60 -25.11
N ALA A 90 -5.25 25.75 -23.82
CA ALA A 90 -4.38 26.32 -22.79
C ALA A 90 -3.78 25.25 -21.86
N ALA A 91 -3.66 24.00 -22.32
CA ALA A 91 -3.03 22.92 -21.56
C ALA A 91 -1.60 23.26 -21.15
N ALA A 92 -1.16 22.71 -20.02
CA ALA A 92 0.17 22.95 -19.48
C ALA A 92 1.25 22.58 -20.52
N PRO A 93 2.30 23.41 -20.68
CA PRO A 93 3.36 23.15 -21.64
C PRO A 93 3.96 21.75 -21.48
N GLY A 94 4.03 20.99 -22.57
CA GLY A 94 4.60 19.65 -22.60
C GLY A 94 3.68 18.52 -22.12
N PHE A 95 2.46 18.81 -21.65
CA PHE A 95 1.54 17.78 -21.16
C PHE A 95 1.16 16.76 -22.22
N LEU A 96 0.72 17.20 -23.42
CA LEU A 96 0.45 16.29 -24.55
C LEU A 96 1.67 15.43 -24.92
N ALA A 97 2.86 16.01 -24.88
CA ALA A 97 4.09 15.28 -25.20
C ALA A 97 4.41 14.22 -24.13
N ALA A 98 4.15 14.51 -22.85
CA ALA A 98 4.27 13.53 -21.77
C ALA A 98 3.25 12.39 -21.94
N GLU A 99 1.98 12.70 -22.23
CA GLU A 99 0.95 11.68 -22.44
C GLU A 99 1.21 10.82 -23.68
N THR A 100 1.71 11.41 -24.76
CA THR A 100 2.11 10.64 -25.95
C THR A 100 3.27 9.67 -25.64
N ARG A 101 4.25 10.10 -24.83
CA ARG A 101 5.34 9.21 -24.37
C ARG A 101 4.82 8.10 -23.46
N ARG A 102 3.96 8.45 -22.49
CA ARG A 102 3.30 7.48 -21.59
C ARG A 102 2.58 6.40 -22.39
N ALA A 103 1.76 6.80 -23.36
CA ALA A 103 0.99 5.88 -24.20
C ALA A 103 1.89 4.91 -25.00
N GLY A 104 3.01 5.42 -25.53
CA GLY A 104 4.02 4.57 -26.17
C GLY A 104 4.69 3.57 -25.22
N ASN A 105 4.97 3.98 -23.99
CA ASN A 105 5.64 3.13 -22.99
C ASN A 105 4.69 2.09 -22.36
N VAL A 106 3.44 2.48 -22.10
CA VAL A 106 2.37 1.62 -21.56
C VAL A 106 2.07 0.44 -22.49
N ALA A 107 2.26 0.61 -23.80
CA ALA A 107 2.11 -0.49 -24.78
C ALA A 107 3.12 -1.63 -24.57
N GLY A 108 4.25 -1.38 -23.88
CA GLY A 108 5.24 -2.40 -23.51
C GLY A 108 4.86 -3.25 -22.30
N VAL A 109 3.69 -3.00 -21.69
CA VAL A 109 3.24 -3.68 -20.47
C VAL A 109 1.86 -4.28 -20.67
N GLU A 110 1.72 -5.54 -20.27
CA GLU A 110 0.44 -6.25 -20.29
C GLU A 110 -0.39 -5.89 -19.04
N PHE A 111 -1.37 -5.01 -19.22
CA PHE A 111 -2.34 -4.69 -18.18
C PHE A 111 -3.61 -5.54 -18.35
N SER A 112 -4.13 -6.08 -17.25
CA SER A 112 -5.47 -6.66 -17.18
C SER A 112 -6.54 -5.60 -16.88
N ASP A 113 -6.14 -4.44 -16.38
CA ASP A 113 -7.02 -3.31 -16.11
C ASP A 113 -6.25 -1.98 -16.20
N TRP A 114 -6.92 -0.94 -16.70
CA TRP A 114 -6.41 0.42 -16.78
C TRP A 114 -7.58 1.39 -16.96
N GLY A 115 -7.65 2.41 -16.11
CA GLY A 115 -8.67 3.45 -16.18
C GLY A 115 -8.38 4.59 -15.21
N TYR A 116 -9.12 5.68 -15.37
CA TYR A 116 -9.14 6.76 -14.39
C TYR A 116 -10.54 6.84 -13.79
N GLU A 117 -10.65 7.06 -12.49
CA GLU A 117 -11.92 7.20 -11.80
C GLU A 117 -11.92 8.42 -10.89
N ILE A 118 -13.07 9.10 -10.84
CA ILE A 118 -13.31 10.14 -9.84
C ILE A 118 -13.55 9.43 -8.50
N ALA A 119 -12.66 9.67 -7.54
CA ALA A 119 -12.74 9.10 -6.20
C ALA A 119 -13.63 9.94 -5.29
N GLU A 120 -14.16 9.32 -4.24
CA GLU A 120 -14.80 10.05 -3.14
C GLU A 120 -13.71 10.78 -2.33
N GLY A 121 -13.77 12.11 -2.32
CA GLY A 121 -12.79 12.94 -1.61
C GLY A 121 -13.02 14.43 -1.85
N PRO A 122 -12.35 15.30 -1.07
CA PRO A 122 -12.41 16.73 -1.32
C PRO A 122 -11.80 17.06 -2.68
N GLU A 123 -12.50 17.87 -3.46
CA GLU A 123 -11.96 18.49 -4.66
C GLU A 123 -10.79 19.41 -4.28
N THR A 124 -9.79 19.51 -5.14
CA THR A 124 -8.66 20.41 -4.90
C THR A 124 -9.05 21.82 -5.33
N VAL A 125 -8.73 22.81 -4.49
CA VAL A 125 -9.01 24.21 -4.82
C VAL A 125 -8.16 24.65 -6.00
N VAL A 126 -8.82 24.99 -7.10
CA VAL A 126 -8.16 25.58 -8.26
C VAL A 126 -7.86 27.06 -7.94
N PRO A 127 -6.60 27.51 -8.06
CA PRO A 127 -6.26 28.91 -7.81
C PRO A 127 -7.02 29.84 -8.76
N SER A 128 -7.57 30.94 -8.25
CA SER A 128 -8.31 31.91 -9.08
C SER A 128 -7.47 32.44 -10.23
N SER A 129 -6.15 32.60 -10.03
CA SER A 129 -5.22 32.99 -11.09
C SER A 129 -5.17 32.00 -12.25
N LEU A 130 -5.30 30.69 -11.99
CA LEU A 130 -5.37 29.67 -13.03
C LEU A 130 -6.74 29.70 -13.72
N VAL A 131 -7.82 29.87 -12.97
CA VAL A 131 -9.17 30.04 -13.54
C VAL A 131 -9.22 31.23 -14.50
N ASP A 132 -8.73 32.39 -14.06
CA ASP A 132 -8.67 33.62 -14.86
C ASP A 132 -7.79 33.46 -16.10
N ALA A 133 -6.64 32.79 -15.97
CA ALA A 133 -5.72 32.56 -17.07
C ALA A 133 -6.29 31.60 -18.14
N LEU A 134 -7.06 30.59 -17.72
CA LEU A 134 -7.69 29.64 -18.64
C LEU A 134 -8.87 30.26 -19.39
N GLY A 135 -9.57 31.23 -18.78
CA GLY A 135 -10.73 31.89 -19.38
C GLY A 135 -11.83 30.90 -19.82
N ALA A 136 -11.94 29.78 -19.10
CA ALA A 136 -12.90 28.72 -19.38
C ALA A 136 -14.24 29.00 -18.67
N ASP A 137 -15.32 28.35 -19.12
CA ASP A 137 -16.65 28.50 -18.51
C ASP A 137 -16.72 27.81 -17.14
N ASP A 138 -15.91 26.77 -16.95
CA ASP A 138 -15.72 26.07 -15.68
C ASP A 138 -14.31 25.47 -15.62
N VAL A 139 -13.72 25.42 -14.43
CA VAL A 139 -12.41 24.79 -14.18
C VAL A 139 -12.52 23.97 -12.92
N TRP A 140 -12.09 22.71 -13.01
CA TRP A 140 -12.29 21.75 -11.95
C TRP A 140 -11.06 20.88 -11.73
N ALA A 141 -10.75 20.61 -10.47
CA ALA A 141 -9.71 19.67 -10.06
C ALA A 141 -10.32 18.57 -9.18
N PRO A 142 -10.96 17.56 -9.80
CA PRO A 142 -11.53 16.43 -9.06
C PRO A 142 -10.44 15.59 -8.40
N ALA A 143 -10.82 14.90 -7.31
CA ALA A 143 -10.01 13.80 -6.78
C ALA A 143 -10.04 12.64 -7.79
N VAL A 144 -8.96 12.47 -8.57
CA VAL A 144 -8.86 11.42 -9.59
C VAL A 144 -7.85 10.36 -9.15
N GLN A 145 -8.17 9.10 -9.41
CA GLN A 145 -7.27 7.98 -9.23
C GLN A 145 -7.05 7.24 -10.56
N LEU A 146 -5.81 6.92 -10.86
CA LEU A 146 -5.44 5.91 -11.85
C LEU A 146 -5.70 4.53 -11.22
N ARG A 147 -6.61 3.77 -11.82
CA ARG A 147 -6.89 2.37 -11.51
C ARG A 147 -6.16 1.48 -12.52
N TYR A 148 -5.33 0.55 -12.07
CA TYR A 148 -4.64 -0.37 -12.98
C TYR A 148 -4.31 -1.72 -12.35
N ALA A 149 -4.13 -2.74 -13.19
CA ALA A 149 -3.65 -4.06 -12.80
C ALA A 149 -2.71 -4.62 -13.87
N ILE A 150 -1.57 -5.18 -13.44
CA ILE A 150 -0.63 -5.90 -14.32
C ILE A 150 -1.10 -7.34 -14.46
N ALA A 151 -1.31 -7.76 -15.71
CA ALA A 151 -1.89 -9.07 -16.02
C ALA A 151 -1.03 -10.22 -15.47
N GLY A 152 -1.64 -11.10 -14.69
CA GLY A 152 -1.01 -12.28 -14.10
C GLY A 152 -0.46 -12.06 -12.69
N ALA A 153 0.11 -10.88 -12.41
CA ALA A 153 0.66 -10.58 -11.09
C ALA A 153 -0.39 -10.01 -10.13
N ASP A 154 -1.17 -9.02 -10.57
CA ASP A 154 -2.20 -8.39 -9.73
C ASP A 154 -3.49 -9.22 -9.68
N GLU A 155 -3.99 -9.50 -8.47
CA GLU A 155 -5.30 -10.13 -8.23
C GLU A 155 -6.45 -9.16 -8.43
N SER A 156 -6.25 -7.94 -7.98
CA SER A 156 -7.20 -6.84 -8.05
C SER A 156 -6.47 -5.57 -8.49
N PRO A 157 -7.17 -4.65 -9.17
CA PRO A 157 -6.60 -3.36 -9.51
C PRO A 157 -6.18 -2.56 -8.28
N THR A 158 -5.07 -1.86 -8.39
CA THR A 158 -4.63 -0.85 -7.43
C THR A 158 -5.02 0.55 -7.91
N ARG A 159 -4.89 1.55 -7.02
CA ARG A 159 -5.26 2.95 -7.24
C ARG A 159 -4.12 3.89 -6.88
N LYS A 160 -3.87 4.89 -7.72
CA LYS A 160 -2.83 5.90 -7.53
C LYS A 160 -3.35 7.31 -7.80
N PRO A 161 -2.99 8.32 -6.98
CA PRO A 161 -3.55 9.66 -7.13
C PRO A 161 -3.08 10.36 -8.41
N VAL A 162 -3.99 11.13 -9.02
CA VAL A 162 -3.74 12.01 -10.16
C VAL A 162 -4.25 13.40 -9.82
N ALA A 163 -3.33 14.36 -9.71
CA ALA A 163 -3.59 15.79 -9.54
C ALA A 163 -4.04 16.41 -10.87
N LEU A 164 -5.27 16.08 -11.28
CA LEU A 164 -5.84 16.48 -12.55
C LEU A 164 -6.52 17.85 -12.47
N VAL A 165 -6.33 18.67 -13.50
CA VAL A 165 -7.12 19.87 -13.79
C VAL A 165 -7.80 19.70 -15.14
N VAL A 166 -9.10 19.94 -15.18
CA VAL A 166 -9.92 19.96 -16.40
C VAL A 166 -10.62 21.30 -16.54
N ALA A 167 -10.91 21.69 -17.78
CA ALA A 167 -11.64 22.91 -18.08
C ALA A 167 -12.79 22.63 -19.05
N ARG A 168 -13.89 23.38 -18.91
CA ARG A 168 -15.04 23.34 -19.80
C ARG A 168 -15.11 24.58 -20.67
N ARG A 169 -15.27 24.40 -21.99
CA ARG A 169 -15.65 25.47 -22.92
C ARG A 169 -16.85 25.03 -23.76
N GLY A 170 -17.96 25.74 -23.64
CA GLY A 170 -19.26 25.29 -24.10
C GLY A 170 -19.65 23.97 -23.41
N ASP A 171 -19.99 22.95 -24.20
CA ASP A 171 -20.38 21.63 -23.68
C ASP A 171 -19.20 20.64 -23.54
N ARG A 172 -17.97 21.08 -23.85
CA ARG A 172 -16.81 20.19 -23.92
C ARG A 172 -15.88 20.38 -22.74
N TRP A 173 -15.59 19.27 -22.05
CA TRP A 173 -14.50 19.17 -21.07
C TRP A 173 -13.20 18.73 -21.76
N THR A 174 -12.09 19.33 -21.36
CA THR A 174 -10.73 19.04 -21.87
C THR A 174 -9.71 18.98 -20.73
N LEU A 175 -8.62 18.24 -20.96
CA LEU A 175 -7.53 18.05 -20.00
C LEU A 175 -6.60 19.28 -20.02
N VAL A 176 -6.35 19.88 -18.86
CA VAL A 176 -5.46 21.05 -18.73
C VAL A 176 -4.08 20.63 -18.23
N SER A 177 -4.02 19.84 -17.15
CA SER A 177 -2.77 19.42 -16.51
C SER A 177 -3.00 18.20 -15.62
N ASP A 178 -2.00 17.35 -15.49
CA ASP A 178 -1.94 16.26 -14.49
C ASP A 178 -0.86 16.52 -13.44
N SER A 179 -0.44 17.76 -13.23
CA SER A 179 0.66 18.10 -12.31
C SER A 179 0.41 19.39 -11.54
N ALA A 180 -0.71 20.06 -11.80
CA ALA A 180 -1.01 21.35 -11.21
C ALA A 180 -2.03 21.19 -10.09
N THR A 181 -1.61 21.36 -8.83
CA THR A 181 -2.36 22.16 -7.85
C THR A 181 -1.44 22.64 -6.72
N VAL A 182 -1.81 23.82 -6.21
CA VAL A 182 -1.05 24.67 -5.29
C VAL A 182 -0.98 24.01 -3.92
N ASP A 183 0.19 24.12 -3.28
CA ASP A 183 0.57 23.62 -1.94
C ASP A 183 1.25 22.23 -1.85
N GLY A 184 1.37 21.49 -2.96
CA GLY A 184 2.28 20.34 -3.04
C GLY A 184 1.86 19.08 -2.25
N GLU A 185 0.68 19.09 -1.62
CA GLU A 185 0.13 17.95 -0.87
C GLU A 185 -0.39 16.83 -1.79
N GLN A 186 -1.02 17.18 -2.92
CA GLN A 186 -1.46 16.20 -3.93
C GLN A 186 -0.54 16.25 -5.15
N ARG A 187 0.26 15.21 -5.33
CA ARG A 187 1.09 15.01 -6.53
C ARG A 187 0.56 13.82 -7.30
N THR A 188 0.59 13.94 -8.62
CA THR A 188 0.31 12.76 -9.47
C THR A 188 1.41 11.75 -9.28
N TRP A 189 1.01 10.54 -8.93
CA TRP A 189 1.91 9.40 -8.87
C TRP A 189 2.41 9.05 -10.28
N ARG A 190 3.68 8.66 -10.38
CA ARG A 190 4.32 8.28 -11.64
C ARG A 190 4.74 6.81 -11.57
N GLY A 191 4.33 6.03 -12.56
CA GLY A 191 4.70 4.62 -12.70
C GLY A 191 5.93 4.45 -13.59
N PRO A 192 6.47 3.22 -13.72
CA PRO A 192 7.68 2.98 -14.53
C PRO A 192 7.56 3.51 -15.98
N TRP A 193 6.39 3.37 -16.59
CA TRP A 193 6.08 3.86 -17.94
C TRP A 193 6.15 5.39 -18.11
N ASP A 194 6.22 6.16 -17.03
CA ASP A 194 6.40 7.61 -17.07
C ASP A 194 7.88 8.03 -17.17
N PHE A 195 8.79 7.10 -16.84
CA PHE A 195 10.24 7.33 -16.84
C PHE A 195 10.92 6.83 -18.11
N GLY A 196 10.28 5.94 -18.87
CA GLY A 196 10.80 5.49 -20.15
C GLY A 196 10.12 4.24 -20.69
N PRO A 197 10.58 3.72 -21.85
CA PRO A 197 10.11 2.43 -22.38
C PRO A 197 10.29 1.32 -21.36
N VAL A 198 9.31 0.43 -21.24
CA VAL A 198 9.35 -0.67 -20.26
C VAL A 198 9.58 -1.99 -20.98
N VAL A 199 10.41 -2.84 -20.38
CA VAL A 199 10.54 -4.26 -20.72
C VAL A 199 9.94 -5.11 -19.60
N SER A 200 9.24 -6.18 -19.98
CA SER A 200 8.59 -7.08 -19.02
C SER A 200 9.04 -8.53 -19.20
N ARG A 201 9.07 -9.29 -18.11
CA ARG A 201 9.18 -10.76 -18.10
C ARG A 201 8.06 -11.35 -17.27
N ARG A 202 7.32 -12.29 -17.87
CA ARG A 202 6.35 -13.12 -17.16
C ARG A 202 7.05 -14.39 -16.72
N VAL A 203 6.79 -14.79 -15.49
CA VAL A 203 7.46 -15.94 -14.85
C VAL A 203 6.38 -16.83 -14.25
N ASP A 204 6.31 -18.08 -14.73
CA ASP A 204 5.50 -19.10 -14.08
C ASP A 204 6.10 -19.42 -12.70
N THR A 205 5.34 -19.18 -11.64
CA THR A 205 5.76 -19.45 -10.26
C THR A 205 5.02 -20.62 -9.62
N GLY A 206 4.40 -21.47 -10.44
CA GLY A 206 3.71 -22.69 -10.02
C GLY A 206 2.23 -22.47 -9.72
N ASP A 207 1.47 -23.57 -9.68
CA ASP A 207 0.02 -23.60 -9.42
C ASP A 207 -0.81 -22.67 -10.33
N GLY A 208 -0.33 -22.43 -11.57
CA GLY A 208 -0.98 -21.53 -12.53
C GLY A 208 -0.82 -20.04 -12.20
N ARG A 209 0.08 -19.69 -11.27
CA ARG A 209 0.38 -18.31 -10.88
C ARG A 209 1.50 -17.73 -11.72
N THR A 210 1.48 -16.42 -11.93
CA THR A 210 2.50 -15.72 -12.72
C THR A 210 3.05 -14.53 -11.96
N SER A 211 4.36 -14.53 -11.70
CA SER A 211 5.07 -13.31 -11.29
C SER A 211 5.46 -12.50 -12.53
N VAL A 212 5.68 -11.20 -12.35
CA VAL A 212 6.12 -10.31 -13.43
C VAL A 212 7.29 -9.46 -12.95
N VAL A 213 8.31 -9.32 -13.78
CA VAL A 213 9.42 -8.37 -13.57
C VAL A 213 9.35 -7.30 -14.65
N LEU A 214 9.34 -6.03 -14.23
CA LEU A 214 9.41 -4.86 -15.10
C LEU A 214 10.70 -4.09 -14.85
N GLY A 215 11.21 -3.46 -15.91
CA GLY A 215 12.27 -2.47 -15.81
C GLY A 215 12.43 -1.76 -17.15
N HIS A 216 13.57 -1.11 -17.34
CA HIS A 216 13.88 -0.42 -18.59
C HIS A 216 14.89 -1.21 -19.44
N PRO A 217 14.98 -0.96 -20.77
CA PRO A 217 15.91 -1.65 -21.66
C PRO A 217 17.37 -1.69 -21.16
N GLU A 218 17.85 -0.61 -20.52
CA GLU A 218 19.17 -0.52 -19.92
C GLU A 218 19.39 -1.50 -18.75
N ASN A 219 18.31 -1.95 -18.11
CA ASN A 219 18.31 -2.87 -16.98
C ASN A 219 17.88 -4.30 -17.38
N ALA A 220 17.76 -4.60 -18.67
CA ALA A 220 17.23 -5.88 -19.16
C ALA A 220 17.93 -7.11 -18.56
N THR A 221 19.26 -7.07 -18.39
CA THR A 221 20.02 -8.16 -17.76
C THR A 221 19.62 -8.41 -16.30
N MET A 222 19.36 -7.35 -15.53
CA MET A 222 18.89 -7.48 -14.14
C MET A 222 17.46 -8.03 -14.11
N VAL A 223 16.60 -7.55 -15.01
CA VAL A 223 15.22 -8.03 -15.18
C VAL A 223 15.22 -9.54 -15.49
N ASP A 224 16.07 -10.00 -16.41
CA ASP A 224 16.19 -11.41 -16.78
C ASP A 224 16.66 -12.27 -15.59
N ARG A 225 17.68 -11.81 -14.84
CA ARG A 225 18.19 -12.55 -13.67
C ARG A 225 17.17 -12.65 -12.53
N LEU A 226 16.44 -11.57 -12.24
CA LEU A 226 15.36 -11.60 -11.25
C LEU A 226 14.23 -12.54 -11.69
N ALA A 227 13.92 -12.54 -12.99
CA ALA A 227 12.91 -13.43 -13.56
C ALA A 227 13.32 -14.92 -13.41
N GLU A 228 14.59 -15.24 -13.61
CA GLU A 228 15.13 -16.59 -13.40
C GLU A 228 15.10 -17.04 -11.93
N GLU A 229 15.27 -16.10 -10.98
CA GLU A 229 15.35 -16.38 -9.55
C GLU A 229 13.99 -16.50 -8.86
N LEU A 230 12.98 -15.82 -9.40
CA LEU A 230 11.62 -15.75 -8.84
C LEU A 230 10.97 -17.10 -8.51
N PRO A 231 11.01 -18.14 -9.37
CA PRO A 231 10.36 -19.41 -9.05
C PRO A 231 10.93 -20.05 -7.78
N ALA A 232 12.26 -20.05 -7.63
CA ALA A 232 12.92 -20.60 -6.45
C ALA A 232 12.68 -19.73 -5.20
N ALA A 233 12.60 -18.40 -5.35
CA ALA A 233 12.25 -17.50 -4.27
C ALA A 233 10.81 -17.74 -3.77
N VAL A 234 9.83 -17.90 -4.68
CA VAL A 234 8.43 -18.21 -4.33
C VAL A 234 8.31 -19.54 -3.60
N VAL A 235 9.03 -20.58 -4.05
CA VAL A 235 9.06 -21.87 -3.35
C VAL A 235 9.62 -21.71 -1.94
N ASN A 236 10.74 -21.00 -1.79
CA ASN A 236 11.37 -20.76 -0.50
C ASN A 236 10.44 -20.00 0.47
N ALA A 237 9.83 -18.91 0.02
CA ALA A 237 8.88 -18.13 0.79
C ALA A 237 7.65 -18.97 1.20
N THR A 238 7.11 -19.75 0.28
CA THR A 238 5.93 -20.61 0.54
C THR A 238 6.23 -21.73 1.52
N GLN A 239 7.43 -22.31 1.47
CA GLN A 239 7.85 -23.35 2.42
C GLN A 239 8.00 -22.82 3.84
N LEU A 240 8.50 -21.59 3.99
CA LEU A 240 8.71 -20.97 5.30
C LEU A 240 7.41 -20.36 5.86
N TRP A 241 6.74 -19.51 5.08
CA TRP A 241 5.54 -18.77 5.51
C TRP A 241 4.27 -19.63 5.53
N GLY A 242 4.19 -20.58 4.59
CA GLY A 242 3.00 -21.37 4.28
C GLY A 242 2.32 -20.94 2.96
N PRO A 243 1.30 -21.68 2.49
CA PRO A 243 0.66 -21.46 1.19
C PRO A 243 -0.45 -20.39 1.18
N GLY A 244 -0.69 -19.69 2.29
CA GLY A 244 -1.81 -18.77 2.47
C GLY A 244 -1.69 -17.40 1.80
N TRP A 245 -0.59 -17.13 1.09
CA TRP A 245 -0.32 -15.86 0.42
C TRP A 245 -0.46 -15.99 -1.10
N ALA A 246 -0.28 -14.88 -1.82
CA ALA A 246 -0.54 -14.80 -3.27
C ALA A 246 0.31 -15.75 -4.14
N GLY A 247 1.44 -16.27 -3.65
CA GLY A 247 2.32 -17.21 -4.37
C GLY A 247 2.95 -16.63 -5.66
N ARG A 248 3.06 -15.30 -5.73
CA ARG A 248 3.62 -14.54 -6.85
C ARG A 248 3.97 -13.12 -6.41
N ALA A 249 4.79 -12.44 -7.22
CA ALA A 249 5.18 -11.07 -6.98
C ALA A 249 5.22 -10.25 -8.28
N LEU A 250 5.12 -8.93 -8.11
CA LEU A 250 5.47 -7.97 -9.15
C LEU A 250 6.73 -7.23 -8.72
N VAL A 251 7.78 -7.38 -9.50
CA VAL A 251 9.09 -6.79 -9.25
C VAL A 251 9.35 -5.66 -10.24
N TRP A 252 9.78 -4.51 -9.76
CA TRP A 252 10.18 -3.35 -10.58
C TRP A 252 11.67 -3.07 -10.39
N VAL A 253 12.38 -2.79 -11.48
CA VAL A 253 13.78 -2.36 -11.47
C VAL A 253 13.82 -0.92 -11.97
N ALA A 254 13.95 0.02 -11.04
CA ALA A 254 14.01 1.45 -11.37
C ALA A 254 15.26 1.77 -12.20
N GLY A 255 15.10 2.57 -13.25
CA GLY A 255 16.17 3.10 -14.10
C GLY A 255 16.86 4.33 -13.51
N SER A 256 16.23 5.02 -12.56
CA SER A 256 16.78 6.23 -11.94
C SER A 256 16.38 6.40 -10.48
N GLN A 257 17.08 7.29 -9.75
CA GLN A 257 16.74 7.61 -8.36
C GLN A 257 15.40 8.35 -8.27
N ASP A 258 15.08 9.20 -9.26
CA ASP A 258 13.81 9.92 -9.32
C ASP A 258 12.65 8.95 -9.50
N GLU A 259 12.82 7.94 -10.35
CA GLU A 259 11.85 6.85 -10.50
C GLU A 259 11.69 6.08 -9.20
N PHE A 260 12.79 5.59 -8.61
CA PHE A 260 12.73 4.86 -7.34
C PHE A 260 11.95 5.65 -6.28
N THR A 261 12.28 6.93 -6.11
CA THR A 261 11.61 7.84 -5.17
C THR A 261 10.12 8.02 -5.50
N ALA A 262 9.74 8.07 -6.78
CA ALA A 262 8.34 8.16 -7.18
C ALA A 262 7.55 6.87 -6.89
N LEU A 263 8.21 5.71 -6.97
CA LEU A 263 7.59 4.40 -6.72
C LEU A 263 7.44 4.09 -5.23
N VAL A 264 8.46 4.38 -4.41
CA VAL A 264 8.50 4.01 -2.99
C VAL A 264 8.32 5.18 -2.01
N GLY A 265 8.30 6.42 -2.50
CA GLY A 265 8.15 7.64 -1.68
C GLY A 265 9.47 8.24 -1.20
N PRO A 266 9.44 9.49 -0.69
CA PRO A 266 10.63 10.30 -0.40
C PRO A 266 11.43 9.89 0.85
N ASN A 267 10.87 9.01 1.68
CA ASN A 267 11.51 8.57 2.92
C ASN A 267 12.53 7.43 2.70
N HIS A 268 12.65 6.93 1.46
CA HIS A 268 13.56 5.85 1.10
C HIS A 268 14.68 6.39 0.20
N ASP A 269 15.94 6.20 0.62
CA ASP A 269 17.11 6.54 -0.21
C ASP A 269 17.59 5.32 -1.01
N GLY A 270 17.37 5.34 -2.32
CA GLY A 270 17.73 4.25 -3.23
C GLY A 270 19.25 4.07 -3.42
N ARG A 271 20.07 4.97 -2.87
CA ARG A 271 21.54 4.82 -2.86
C ARG A 271 21.99 3.78 -1.84
N ASP A 272 21.31 3.73 -0.71
CA ASP A 272 21.66 2.88 0.43
C ASP A 272 20.77 1.64 0.51
N ILE A 273 19.53 1.74 0.00
CA ILE A 273 18.57 0.63 -0.04
C ILE A 273 18.65 -0.10 -1.39
N ALA A 274 18.76 -1.41 -1.36
CA ALA A 274 18.87 -2.23 -2.58
C ALA A 274 17.49 -2.55 -3.20
N ALA A 275 16.50 -2.85 -2.36
CA ALA A 275 15.12 -3.03 -2.76
C ALA A 275 14.17 -2.69 -1.60
N VAL A 276 12.88 -2.52 -1.91
CA VAL A 276 11.81 -2.31 -0.92
C VAL A 276 10.55 -3.02 -1.36
N ALA A 277 9.93 -3.78 -0.45
CA ALA A 277 8.55 -4.24 -0.57
C ALA A 277 7.57 -3.12 -0.17
N ILE A 278 6.69 -2.76 -1.10
CA ILE A 278 5.63 -1.75 -0.88
C ILE A 278 4.26 -2.38 -1.08
N SER A 279 3.23 -1.75 -0.51
CA SER A 279 1.82 -2.08 -0.71
C SER A 279 1.00 -0.79 -0.78
N ASP A 280 -0.06 -0.77 -1.58
CA ASP A 280 -0.86 0.44 -1.80
C ASP A 280 -2.05 0.54 -0.85
N ALA A 281 -2.65 -0.61 -0.53
CA ALA A 281 -3.70 -0.72 0.47
C ALA A 281 -3.58 -2.04 1.21
N VAL A 282 -3.74 -1.96 2.53
CA VAL A 282 -3.75 -3.08 3.46
C VAL A 282 -5.03 -2.97 4.28
N ASP A 283 -5.81 -4.03 4.31
CA ASP A 283 -6.93 -4.21 5.22
C ASP A 283 -6.61 -5.41 6.13
N PRO A 284 -6.07 -5.15 7.34
CA PRO A 284 -5.72 -6.21 8.28
C PRO A 284 -6.93 -7.01 8.75
N ASP A 285 -8.11 -6.39 8.86
CA ASP A 285 -9.33 -7.06 9.34
C ASP A 285 -9.85 -8.06 8.31
N ALA A 286 -9.73 -7.73 7.02
CA ALA A 286 -10.07 -8.63 5.92
C ALA A 286 -8.92 -9.55 5.51
N ALA A 287 -7.72 -9.39 6.08
CA ALA A 287 -6.48 -10.04 5.65
C ALA A 287 -6.22 -9.87 4.13
N THR A 288 -6.48 -8.68 3.60
CA THR A 288 -6.31 -8.38 2.18
C THR A 288 -5.28 -7.28 1.96
N VAL A 289 -4.53 -7.43 0.88
CA VAL A 289 -3.51 -6.46 0.46
C VAL A 289 -3.56 -6.31 -1.05
N SER A 290 -3.37 -5.09 -1.54
CA SER A 290 -3.33 -4.79 -2.98
C SER A 290 -2.18 -3.87 -3.34
N GLY A 291 -1.79 -3.89 -4.62
CA GLY A 291 -0.69 -3.07 -5.12
C GLY A 291 0.69 -3.45 -4.58
N GLN A 292 0.89 -4.71 -4.17
CA GLN A 292 2.19 -5.14 -3.63
C GLN A 292 3.28 -5.17 -4.71
N ARG A 293 4.41 -4.51 -4.46
CA ARG A 293 5.57 -4.50 -5.38
C ARG A 293 6.85 -4.72 -4.61
N ILE A 294 7.82 -5.35 -5.25
CA ILE A 294 9.23 -5.30 -4.83
C ILE A 294 9.92 -4.33 -5.79
N VAL A 295 10.48 -3.24 -5.29
CA VAL A 295 11.13 -2.22 -6.11
C VAL A 295 12.63 -2.25 -5.86
N PHE A 296 13.41 -2.65 -6.85
CA PHE A 296 14.88 -2.57 -6.82
C PHE A 296 15.34 -1.17 -7.20
N SER A 297 16.30 -0.65 -6.43
CA SER A 297 16.94 0.64 -6.71
C SER A 297 17.84 0.56 -7.95
N PRO A 298 18.06 1.69 -8.65
CA PRO A 298 18.93 1.70 -9.84
C PRO A 298 20.36 1.27 -9.54
N ALA A 299 20.85 1.51 -8.31
CA ALA A 299 22.19 1.13 -7.89
C ALA A 299 22.35 -0.40 -7.75
N SER A 300 21.26 -1.15 -7.58
CA SER A 300 21.29 -2.60 -7.39
C SER A 300 21.77 -3.37 -8.61
N ALA A 301 21.44 -2.90 -9.82
CA ALA A 301 21.86 -3.55 -11.07
C ALA A 301 23.39 -3.63 -11.24
N GLN A 302 24.14 -2.72 -10.60
CA GLN A 302 25.60 -2.65 -10.69
C GLN A 302 26.32 -3.25 -9.47
N ARG A 303 25.73 -3.15 -8.28
CA ARG A 303 26.40 -3.51 -7.02
C ARG A 303 26.20 -4.96 -6.60
N LEU A 304 25.06 -5.57 -6.95
CA LEU A 304 24.68 -6.86 -6.38
C LEU A 304 25.35 -8.02 -7.12
N THR A 305 25.98 -8.89 -6.33
CA THR A 305 26.37 -10.23 -6.79
C THR A 305 25.13 -11.10 -6.97
N ASP A 306 25.29 -12.27 -7.59
CA ASP A 306 24.20 -13.24 -7.71
C ASP A 306 23.71 -13.75 -6.35
N VAL A 307 24.60 -13.89 -5.36
CA VAL A 307 24.23 -14.32 -4.01
C VAL A 307 23.40 -13.24 -3.32
N THR A 308 23.90 -12.01 -3.29
CA THR A 308 23.22 -10.89 -2.62
C THR A 308 21.89 -10.55 -3.29
N ARG A 309 21.80 -10.62 -4.63
CA ARG A 309 20.54 -10.41 -5.35
C ARG A 309 19.48 -11.45 -4.97
N ARG A 310 19.84 -12.73 -4.91
CA ARG A 310 18.92 -13.80 -4.48
C ARG A 310 18.47 -13.60 -3.03
N ALA A 311 19.41 -13.24 -2.15
CA ALA A 311 19.12 -12.96 -0.75
C ALA A 311 18.10 -11.81 -0.63
N ILE A 312 18.34 -10.67 -1.28
CA ILE A 312 17.42 -9.53 -1.28
C ILE A 312 16.06 -9.91 -1.87
N LEU A 313 16.02 -10.61 -3.01
CA LEU A 313 14.74 -11.01 -3.60
C LEU A 313 13.91 -11.89 -2.62
N ARG A 314 14.56 -12.83 -1.92
CA ARG A 314 13.90 -13.67 -0.92
C ARG A 314 13.46 -12.88 0.31
N HIS A 315 14.31 -11.98 0.79
CA HIS A 315 14.01 -11.05 1.89
C HIS A 315 12.72 -10.28 1.58
N GLU A 316 12.69 -9.54 0.47
CA GLU A 316 11.53 -8.71 0.10
C GLU A 316 10.26 -9.52 -0.17
N LEU A 317 10.43 -10.75 -0.67
CA LEU A 317 9.30 -11.63 -0.93
C LEU A 317 8.62 -12.11 0.35
N ILE A 318 9.37 -12.23 1.47
CA ILE A 318 8.77 -12.52 2.78
C ILE A 318 7.90 -11.36 3.24
N HIS A 319 8.33 -10.11 3.06
CA HIS A 319 7.48 -8.96 3.37
C HIS A 319 6.20 -8.98 2.54
N VAL A 320 6.26 -9.31 1.25
CA VAL A 320 5.07 -9.49 0.38
C VAL A 320 4.17 -10.64 0.86
N ALA A 321 4.74 -11.76 1.28
CA ALA A 321 3.99 -12.92 1.75
C ALA A 321 3.30 -12.65 3.09
N ALA A 322 3.97 -11.93 3.98
CA ALA A 322 3.52 -11.66 5.34
C ALA A 322 2.59 -10.43 5.45
N ARG A 323 2.59 -9.50 4.49
CA ARG A 323 1.98 -8.17 4.64
C ARG A 323 0.52 -8.17 5.11
N ALA A 324 -0.28 -9.15 4.70
CA ALA A 324 -1.69 -9.25 5.09
C ALA A 324 -1.89 -9.57 6.60
N GLU A 325 -0.87 -10.12 7.25
CA GLU A 325 -0.89 -10.55 8.66
C GLU A 325 0.04 -9.71 9.55
N THR A 326 0.64 -8.63 9.03
CA THR A 326 1.62 -7.81 9.77
C THR A 326 1.13 -6.38 9.98
N VAL A 327 1.42 -5.84 11.16
CA VAL A 327 1.06 -4.47 11.54
C VAL A 327 2.33 -3.65 11.75
N ASP A 328 2.30 -2.40 11.29
CA ASP A 328 3.40 -1.45 11.45
C ASP A 328 3.73 -1.22 12.94
N ARG A 329 4.97 -0.83 13.23
CA ARG A 329 5.52 -0.62 14.59
C ARG A 329 5.70 -1.92 15.41
N SER A 330 5.67 -3.07 14.78
CA SER A 330 6.15 -4.31 15.41
C SER A 330 7.67 -4.28 15.58
N PRO A 331 8.24 -5.03 16.55
CA PRO A 331 9.69 -4.99 16.80
C PRO A 331 10.51 -5.33 15.55
N MET A 332 11.49 -4.49 15.20
CA MET A 332 12.24 -4.64 13.94
C MET A 332 13.10 -5.91 13.92
N TRP A 333 13.61 -6.36 15.06
CA TRP A 333 14.45 -7.56 15.13
C TRP A 333 13.71 -8.84 14.70
N ILE A 334 12.38 -8.91 14.89
CA ILE A 334 11.60 -10.06 14.41
C ILE A 334 11.14 -9.84 12.96
N LEU A 335 10.77 -8.60 12.59
CA LEU A 335 10.33 -8.28 11.23
C LEU A 335 11.46 -8.49 10.21
N GLU A 336 12.58 -7.82 10.42
CA GLU A 336 13.74 -7.89 9.51
C GLU A 336 14.52 -9.17 9.71
N GLY A 337 14.66 -9.65 10.95
CA GLY A 337 15.41 -10.88 11.22
C GLY A 337 14.77 -12.12 10.58
N TYR A 338 13.44 -12.20 10.50
CA TYR A 338 12.75 -13.30 9.81
C TYR A 338 12.94 -13.22 8.29
N ALA A 339 12.90 -12.02 7.73
CA ALA A 339 13.19 -11.80 6.31
C ALA A 339 14.66 -12.11 5.96
N GLU A 340 15.61 -11.72 6.80
CA GLU A 340 17.03 -12.08 6.68
C GLU A 340 17.26 -13.59 6.81
N TYR A 341 16.60 -14.25 7.77
CA TYR A 341 16.67 -15.71 7.87
C TYR A 341 16.16 -16.38 6.58
N ALA A 342 15.05 -15.90 6.02
CA ALA A 342 14.51 -16.39 4.76
C ALA A 342 15.44 -16.14 3.56
N ALA A 343 16.17 -15.02 3.58
CA ALA A 343 17.14 -14.68 2.54
C ALA A 343 18.19 -15.78 2.36
N TYR A 344 18.72 -16.29 3.49
CA TYR A 344 19.87 -17.19 3.50
C TYR A 344 19.54 -18.66 3.80
N ARG A 345 18.34 -18.99 4.27
CA ARG A 345 17.98 -20.38 4.58
C ARG A 345 18.19 -21.31 3.37
N GLY A 346 18.82 -22.45 3.64
CA GLY A 346 19.07 -23.50 2.64
C GLY A 346 20.02 -23.09 1.50
N THR A 347 20.72 -21.95 1.60
CA THR A 347 21.72 -21.54 0.60
C THR A 347 23.06 -22.26 0.78
N GLY A 348 23.37 -22.69 2.01
CA GLY A 348 24.68 -23.24 2.37
C GLY A 348 25.77 -22.19 2.53
N GLU A 349 25.43 -20.89 2.49
CA GLU A 349 26.37 -19.81 2.78
C GLU A 349 26.85 -19.92 4.23
N PRO A 350 28.17 -19.81 4.49
CA PRO A 350 28.70 -19.84 5.85
C PRO A 350 28.16 -18.68 6.67
N GLU A 351 27.83 -18.93 7.94
CA GLU A 351 27.25 -17.93 8.86
C GLU A 351 28.10 -16.67 9.00
N ARG A 352 29.43 -16.81 9.02
CA ARG A 352 30.36 -15.65 9.07
C ARG A 352 30.36 -14.81 7.79
N GLN A 353 29.85 -15.34 6.68
CA GLN A 353 29.65 -14.60 5.44
C GLN A 353 28.25 -13.97 5.36
N ILE A 354 27.27 -14.55 6.07
CA ILE A 354 25.94 -13.97 6.25
C ILE A 354 26.01 -12.78 7.22
N ALA A 355 26.76 -12.94 8.32
CA ALA A 355 26.85 -11.98 9.41
C ALA A 355 28.31 -11.51 9.68
N PRO A 356 28.98 -10.87 8.70
CA PRO A 356 30.38 -10.45 8.84
C PRO A 356 30.60 -9.33 9.88
N ALA A 357 29.70 -8.35 9.99
CA ALA A 357 29.81 -7.25 10.96
C ALA A 357 29.59 -7.75 12.40
N LEU A 358 28.60 -8.61 12.62
CA LEU A 358 28.38 -9.26 13.91
C LEU A 358 29.55 -10.19 14.26
N THR A 359 30.10 -10.94 13.29
CA THR A 359 31.31 -11.75 13.50
C THR A 359 32.48 -10.88 13.97
N ALA A 360 32.68 -9.71 13.37
CA ALA A 360 33.72 -8.77 13.78
C ALA A 360 33.49 -8.24 15.20
N GLN A 361 32.24 -7.89 15.54
CA GLN A 361 31.86 -7.46 16.89
C GLN A 361 32.12 -8.57 17.93
N VAL A 362 31.71 -9.81 17.65
CA VAL A 362 31.92 -10.95 18.55
C VAL A 362 33.41 -11.15 18.85
N GLY A 363 34.26 -11.03 17.83
CA GLY A 363 35.71 -11.14 18.00
C GLY A 363 36.35 -9.99 18.80
N ALA A 364 35.75 -8.80 18.77
CA ALA A 364 36.27 -7.60 19.43
C ALA A 364 35.73 -7.41 20.86
N GLU A 365 34.44 -7.67 21.07
CA GLU A 365 33.67 -7.26 22.25
C GLU A 365 32.95 -8.44 22.93
N GLY A 366 32.87 -9.59 22.26
CA GLY A 366 32.07 -10.74 22.70
C GLY A 366 30.66 -10.73 22.11
N ALA A 367 29.91 -11.81 22.37
CA ALA A 367 28.56 -11.96 21.86
C ALA A 367 27.59 -10.94 22.49
N PRO A 368 26.64 -10.39 21.71
CA PRO A 368 25.64 -9.47 22.22
C PRO A 368 24.74 -10.14 23.26
N THR A 369 24.32 -9.38 24.26
CA THR A 369 23.48 -9.84 25.38
C THR A 369 22.08 -9.20 25.39
N ALA A 370 21.77 -8.40 24.37
CA ALA A 370 20.49 -7.70 24.21
C ALA A 370 20.04 -7.73 22.75
N PHE A 371 18.73 -7.58 22.52
CA PHE A 371 18.18 -7.37 21.19
C PHE A 371 18.56 -5.98 20.66
N PRO A 372 18.67 -5.80 19.33
CA PRO A 372 18.88 -4.47 18.76
C PRO A 372 17.63 -3.61 18.97
N ASP A 373 17.82 -2.31 19.20
CA ASP A 373 16.74 -1.34 19.30
C ASP A 373 16.19 -1.03 17.90
N ASP A 374 14.90 -0.71 17.79
CA ASP A 374 14.29 -0.36 16.48
C ASP A 374 15.03 0.80 15.78
N THR A 375 15.60 1.73 16.54
CA THR A 375 16.37 2.84 15.98
C THR A 375 17.71 2.41 15.36
N ASP A 376 18.24 1.24 15.72
CA ASP A 376 19.50 0.73 15.16
C ASP A 376 19.35 0.39 13.67
N PHE A 377 18.17 -0.06 13.25
CA PHE A 377 17.84 -0.39 11.86
C PHE A 377 17.75 0.85 10.95
N SER A 378 17.55 2.03 11.54
CA SER A 378 17.60 3.31 10.81
C SER A 378 19.02 3.84 10.62
N GLY A 379 20.02 3.23 11.27
CA GLY A 379 21.42 3.62 11.18
C GLY A 379 22.03 3.22 9.84
N TYR A 380 22.55 4.19 9.09
CA TYR A 380 23.38 3.89 7.91
C TYR A 380 24.74 3.32 8.32
N GLY A 381 25.29 2.45 7.47
CA GLY A 381 26.62 1.87 7.65
C GLY A 381 26.66 0.78 8.73
N GLU A 382 27.78 0.70 9.45
CA GLU A 382 28.12 -0.44 10.32
C GLU A 382 27.08 -0.73 11.40
N ARG A 383 26.50 0.30 12.03
CA ARG A 383 25.46 0.12 13.07
C ARG A 383 24.22 -0.60 12.53
N GLY A 384 23.77 -0.22 11.33
CA GLY A 384 22.65 -0.89 10.67
C GLY A 384 23.02 -2.33 10.30
N SER A 385 24.18 -2.56 9.69
CA SER A 385 24.65 -3.91 9.35
C SER A 385 24.66 -4.83 10.58
N VAL A 386 25.22 -4.37 11.70
CA VAL A 386 25.21 -5.13 12.95
C VAL A 386 23.78 -5.42 13.42
N ALA A 387 22.85 -4.46 13.34
CA ALA A 387 21.46 -4.66 13.76
C ALA A 387 20.74 -5.75 12.94
N TYR A 388 20.85 -5.69 11.61
CA TYR A 388 20.28 -6.70 10.71
C TYR A 388 20.92 -8.08 10.92
N GLU A 389 22.24 -8.14 11.06
CA GLU A 389 22.95 -9.41 11.28
C GLU A 389 22.68 -10.00 12.67
N THR A 390 22.49 -9.15 13.69
CA THR A 390 22.04 -9.56 15.03
C THR A 390 20.62 -10.11 14.95
N ALA A 391 19.71 -9.42 14.25
CA ALA A 391 18.34 -9.87 14.03
C ALA A 391 18.29 -11.22 13.27
N TRP A 392 19.10 -11.37 12.22
CA TRP A 392 19.29 -12.65 11.54
C TRP A 392 19.71 -13.75 12.52
N SER A 393 20.72 -13.50 13.36
CA SER A 393 21.24 -14.50 14.29
C SER A 393 20.19 -14.98 15.30
N ILE A 394 19.33 -14.07 15.77
CA ILE A 394 18.21 -14.40 16.68
C ILE A 394 17.24 -15.37 15.97
N ASN A 395 16.89 -15.09 14.72
CA ASN A 395 15.94 -15.89 13.95
C ASN A 395 16.56 -17.24 13.50
N ALA A 396 17.83 -17.25 13.14
CA ALA A 396 18.60 -18.47 12.87
C ALA A 396 18.66 -19.38 14.10
N PHE A 397 19.00 -18.84 15.28
CA PHE A 397 18.97 -19.56 16.55
C PHE A 397 17.58 -20.17 16.83
N VAL A 398 16.50 -19.39 16.67
CA VAL A 398 15.15 -19.91 16.89
C VAL A 398 14.82 -21.04 15.92
N ALA A 399 15.19 -20.90 14.65
CA ALA A 399 14.96 -21.93 13.65
C ALA A 399 15.74 -23.22 13.92
N GLU A 400 16.97 -23.12 14.40
CA GLU A 400 17.81 -24.28 14.72
C GLU A 400 17.31 -25.00 15.96
N GLU A 401 17.06 -24.29 17.05
CA GLU A 401 16.72 -24.88 18.35
C GLU A 401 15.25 -25.32 18.45
N TYR A 402 14.34 -24.55 17.85
CA TYR A 402 12.90 -24.75 18.00
C TYR A 402 12.17 -25.10 16.70
N GLY A 403 12.85 -24.97 15.55
CA GLY A 403 12.30 -25.24 14.22
C GLY A 403 11.57 -24.05 13.60
N GLU A 404 11.53 -24.04 12.27
CA GLU A 404 10.93 -22.97 11.46
C GLU A 404 9.42 -22.74 11.71
N SER A 405 8.69 -23.79 12.09
CA SER A 405 7.28 -23.65 12.45
C SER A 405 7.11 -22.80 13.71
N ARG A 406 7.99 -22.95 14.71
CA ARG A 406 7.98 -22.12 15.92
C ARG A 406 8.50 -20.72 15.64
N LEU A 407 9.52 -20.58 14.79
CA LEU A 407 9.97 -19.28 14.30
C LEU A 407 8.82 -18.49 13.64
N THR A 408 8.10 -19.12 12.72
CA THR A 408 6.98 -18.48 12.01
C THR A 408 5.82 -18.18 12.96
N GLN A 409 5.56 -19.03 13.94
CA GLN A 409 4.59 -18.74 15.00
C GLN A 409 5.00 -17.53 15.83
N LEU A 410 6.28 -17.44 16.23
CA LEU A 410 6.81 -16.32 16.99
C LEU A 410 6.66 -15.01 16.21
N TYR A 411 7.03 -15.01 14.93
CA TYR A 411 6.83 -13.89 14.02
C TYR A 411 5.36 -13.43 14.02
N ARG A 412 4.40 -14.34 13.76
CA ARG A 412 2.97 -14.00 13.74
C ARG A 412 2.47 -13.42 15.06
N THR A 413 3.01 -13.87 16.20
CA THR A 413 2.57 -13.38 17.52
C THR A 413 3.16 -12.03 17.93
N LEU A 414 4.27 -11.62 17.30
CA LEU A 414 4.96 -10.36 17.58
C LEU A 414 4.76 -9.31 16.48
N ALA A 415 4.40 -9.71 15.26
CA ALA A 415 4.14 -8.82 14.13
C ALA A 415 2.75 -8.15 14.17
N VAL A 416 2.25 -7.86 15.37
CA VAL A 416 0.89 -7.36 15.64
C VAL A 416 0.87 -5.91 16.16
N GLY A 417 1.99 -5.20 15.99
CA GLY A 417 2.20 -3.83 16.44
C GLY A 417 3.18 -3.75 17.62
N GLU A 418 3.22 -2.57 18.23
CA GLU A 418 4.15 -2.24 19.31
C GLU A 418 4.06 -3.28 20.45
N SER A 419 5.24 -3.80 20.83
CA SER A 419 5.37 -4.81 21.88
C SER A 419 6.39 -4.33 22.90
N ASP A 420 5.95 -4.19 24.14
CA ASP A 420 6.83 -3.89 25.27
C ASP A 420 7.59 -5.15 25.74
N PRO A 421 8.62 -5.02 26.61
CA PRO A 421 9.41 -6.16 27.07
C PRO A 421 8.58 -7.28 27.73
N ASP A 422 7.52 -6.94 28.46
CA ASP A 422 6.62 -7.91 29.11
C ASP A 422 5.81 -8.70 28.07
N THR A 423 5.36 -8.03 27.01
CA THR A 423 4.70 -8.66 25.87
C THR A 423 5.65 -9.63 25.16
N VAL A 424 6.89 -9.20 24.90
CA VAL A 424 7.92 -10.05 24.28
C VAL A 424 8.20 -11.29 25.14
N ASP A 425 8.40 -11.12 26.44
CA ASP A 425 8.62 -12.23 27.39
C ASP A 425 7.45 -13.22 27.40
N GLY A 426 6.21 -12.70 27.42
CA GLY A 426 5.00 -13.50 27.33
C GLY A 426 4.92 -14.32 26.04
N ARG A 427 5.29 -13.75 24.88
CA ARG A 427 5.29 -14.47 23.59
C ARG A 427 6.41 -15.51 23.50
N LEU A 428 7.61 -15.21 24.00
CA LEU A 428 8.69 -16.19 24.09
C LEU A 428 8.27 -17.38 24.96
N SER A 429 7.65 -17.12 26.11
CA SER A 429 7.15 -18.15 27.01
C SER A 429 6.05 -18.99 26.37
N GLU A 430 5.10 -18.36 25.68
CA GLU A 430 3.98 -19.03 25.02
C GLU A 430 4.43 -19.91 23.83
N VAL A 431 5.33 -19.39 22.98
CA VAL A 431 5.69 -20.03 21.72
C VAL A 431 6.86 -21.01 21.89
N LEU A 432 7.88 -20.62 22.66
CA LEU A 432 9.15 -21.36 22.79
C LEU A 432 9.29 -22.06 24.15
N GLY A 433 8.50 -21.69 25.16
CA GLY A 433 8.56 -22.28 26.49
C GLY A 433 9.75 -21.79 27.33
N VAL A 434 10.31 -20.62 27.00
CA VAL A 434 11.40 -19.96 27.72
C VAL A 434 11.05 -18.49 27.97
N ASP A 435 11.49 -17.95 29.11
CA ASP A 435 11.43 -16.51 29.36
C ASP A 435 12.52 -15.77 28.56
N ALA A 436 12.44 -14.44 28.54
CA ALA A 436 13.33 -13.59 27.75
C ALA A 436 14.78 -13.61 28.26
N GLU A 437 15.02 -13.87 29.55
CA GLU A 437 16.37 -13.99 30.12
C GLU A 437 17.03 -15.28 29.64
N GLN A 438 16.35 -16.41 29.81
CA GLN A 438 16.79 -17.72 29.30
C GLN A 438 16.97 -17.71 27.79
N PHE A 439 16.10 -17.02 27.06
CA PHE A 439 16.24 -16.85 25.62
C PHE A 439 17.54 -16.15 25.26
N ARG A 440 17.81 -14.99 25.88
CA ARG A 440 19.00 -14.19 25.59
C ARG A 440 20.26 -14.96 25.94
N ASP A 441 20.33 -15.60 27.11
CA ASP A 441 21.50 -16.38 27.52
C ASP A 441 21.84 -17.49 26.51
N ARG A 442 20.83 -18.26 26.07
CA ARG A 442 21.03 -19.34 25.10
C ARG A 442 21.41 -18.83 23.71
N TRP A 443 20.81 -17.73 23.28
CA TRP A 443 21.14 -17.09 22.01
C TRP A 443 22.57 -16.53 22.03
N THR A 444 22.98 -15.86 23.11
CA THR A 444 24.36 -15.35 23.28
C THR A 444 25.38 -16.48 23.23
N ASP A 445 25.12 -17.61 23.90
CA ASP A 445 25.96 -18.81 23.82
C ASP A 445 26.04 -19.37 22.38
N TRP A 446 24.90 -19.42 21.68
CA TRP A 446 24.83 -19.86 20.28
C TRP A 446 25.66 -18.95 19.37
N VAL A 447 25.53 -17.63 19.50
CA VAL A 447 26.32 -16.66 18.72
C VAL A 447 27.81 -16.83 18.98
N GLY A 448 28.21 -16.99 20.25
CA GLY A 448 29.60 -17.25 20.61
C GLY A 448 30.16 -18.54 20.00
N ALA A 449 29.36 -19.60 19.93
CA ALA A 449 29.78 -20.87 19.34
C ALA A 449 29.90 -20.84 17.81
N HIS A 450 29.04 -20.09 17.13
CA HIS A 450 28.94 -20.07 15.66
C HIS A 450 29.86 -18.99 15.04
N LEU A 451 29.93 -17.82 15.66
CA LEU A 451 30.64 -16.65 15.12
C LEU A 451 31.99 -16.35 15.82
N GLY A 452 32.24 -16.93 17.00
CA GLY A 452 33.43 -16.65 17.84
C GLY A 452 34.76 -17.27 17.44
#